data_AF-A0A7K2CS37-F1
#
_entry.id   AF-A0A7K2CS37-F1
#
_cell.length_a   1.000
_cell.length_b   1.000
_cell.length_c   1.000
_cell.angle_alpha   90.00
_cell.angle_beta   90.00
_cell.angle_gamma   90.00
#
_symmetry.space_group_name_H-M   'P 1'
#
loop_
_entity.id
_entity.type
_entity.pdbx_description
1 polymer ?
#
loop_
_entity_poly.entity_id
_entity_poly.type
_entity_poly.pdbx_seq_one_letter_code
_entity_poly.pdbx_strand_id
1 'polypeptide(L)'
;MPIADSELTAARNAWGIGLVAIAQAYEAEGIDSARAVTSRVLDEVYGYNLGPVLFKPTMASGEQTFRPTKRGALSYFVGYDPEYPLDGGFGLKGWRDVQSETAASFVDGDVAMWMGWVTMTDKDSQVTKVDKSFGYKKDASGVLRIVLHHSSLPYQP
;
A
#
# COMPACT_ATOMS: atom_id res chain seq x y z
N MET A 1 -2.82 22.51 11.07
CA MET A 1 -4.17 22.48 10.49
C MET A 1 -4.63 21.04 10.47
N PRO A 2 -5.90 20.77 10.84
CA PRO A 2 -6.44 19.41 10.82
C PRO A 2 -6.39 18.84 9.40
N ILE A 3 -6.23 17.52 9.28
CA ILE A 3 -6.26 16.82 8.00
C ILE A 3 -7.67 16.90 7.41
N ALA A 4 -7.80 17.27 6.13
CA ALA A 4 -9.06 17.31 5.42
C ALA A 4 -9.40 15.97 4.74
N ASP A 5 -10.69 15.68 4.55
CA ASP A 5 -11.16 14.47 3.85
C ASP A 5 -10.64 14.37 2.41
N SER A 6 -10.42 15.50 1.75
CA SER A 6 -9.82 15.56 0.41
C SER A 6 -8.35 15.11 0.42
N GLU A 7 -7.59 15.40 1.48
CA GLU A 7 -6.21 14.92 1.64
C GLU A 7 -6.18 13.41 1.87
N LEU A 8 -7.11 12.90 2.69
CA LEU A 8 -7.28 11.46 2.89
C LEU A 8 -7.64 10.74 1.58
N THR A 9 -8.51 11.34 0.77
CA THR A 9 -8.88 10.83 -0.56
C THR A 9 -7.70 10.86 -1.52
N ALA A 10 -6.96 11.96 -1.58
CA ALA A 10 -5.77 12.08 -2.39
C ALA A 10 -4.70 11.05 -1.99
N ALA A 11 -4.48 10.81 -0.70
CA ALA A 11 -3.52 9.83 -0.21
C ALA A 11 -3.87 8.38 -0.63
N ARG A 12 -5.15 8.01 -0.55
CA ARG A 12 -5.62 6.69 -1.03
C ARG A 12 -5.48 6.55 -2.54
N ASN A 13 -5.84 7.59 -3.30
CA ASN A 13 -5.69 7.60 -4.75
C ASN A 13 -4.21 7.49 -5.15
N ALA A 14 -3.31 8.20 -4.47
CA ALA A 14 -1.88 8.11 -4.69
C ALA A 14 -1.34 6.68 -4.43
N TRP A 15 -1.82 6.01 -3.38
CA TRP A 15 -1.49 4.60 -3.14
C TRP A 15 -1.95 3.69 -4.28
N GLY A 16 -3.19 3.86 -4.76
CA GLY A 16 -3.75 3.09 -5.87
C GLY A 16 -3.01 3.31 -7.19
N ILE A 17 -2.72 4.57 -7.52
CA ILE A 17 -1.91 4.96 -8.69
C ILE A 17 -0.52 4.33 -8.60
N GLY A 18 0.12 4.38 -7.44
CA GLY A 18 1.41 3.74 -7.21
C GLY A 18 1.38 2.23 -7.45
N LEU A 19 0.32 1.54 -6.99
CA LEU A 19 0.15 0.11 -7.23
C LEU A 19 0.02 -0.23 -8.73
N VAL A 20 -0.75 0.55 -9.49
CA VAL A 20 -0.89 0.38 -10.94
C VAL A 20 0.43 0.68 -11.66
N ALA A 21 1.16 1.72 -11.25
CA ALA A 21 2.45 2.08 -11.84
C ALA A 21 3.50 0.96 -11.65
N ILE A 22 3.51 0.28 -10.51
CA ILE A 22 4.38 -0.88 -10.27
C ILE A 22 4.06 -2.00 -11.25
N ALA A 23 2.77 -2.32 -11.43
CA ALA A 23 2.34 -3.36 -12.34
C ALA A 23 2.72 -3.04 -13.80
N GLN A 24 2.50 -1.80 -14.23
CA GLN A 24 2.85 -1.36 -15.59
C GLN A 24 4.36 -1.37 -15.85
N ALA A 25 5.17 -0.92 -14.87
CA ALA A 25 6.63 -0.94 -14.99
C ALA A 25 7.17 -2.37 -15.14
N TYR A 26 6.59 -3.32 -14.40
CA TYR A 26 6.96 -4.73 -14.52
C TYR A 26 6.66 -5.30 -15.91
N GLU A 27 5.49 -4.99 -16.46
CA GLU A 27 5.08 -5.51 -17.77
C GLU A 27 5.85 -4.87 -18.93
N ALA A 28 6.22 -3.61 -18.80
CA ALA A 28 6.94 -2.88 -19.83
C ALA A 28 8.45 -3.21 -19.85
N GLU A 29 9.08 -3.27 -18.68
CA GLU A 29 10.55 -3.25 -18.54
C GLU A 29 11.10 -4.28 -17.55
N GLY A 30 10.23 -5.12 -16.96
CA GLY A 30 10.63 -6.20 -16.06
C GLY A 30 10.94 -5.75 -14.63
N ILE A 31 11.57 -6.66 -13.88
CA ILE A 31 11.68 -6.57 -12.41
C ILE A 31 12.52 -5.39 -11.91
N ASP A 32 13.57 -5.00 -12.63
CA ASP A 32 14.44 -3.91 -12.18
C ASP A 32 13.72 -2.56 -12.25
N SER A 33 12.95 -2.31 -13.30
CA SER A 33 12.09 -1.12 -13.41
C SER A 33 11.00 -1.15 -12.34
N ALA A 34 10.31 -2.28 -12.15
CA ALA A 34 9.29 -2.43 -11.11
C ALA A 34 9.82 -2.16 -9.69
N ARG A 35 11.03 -2.65 -9.39
CA ARG A 35 11.71 -2.43 -8.09
C ARG A 35 12.05 -0.96 -7.89
N ALA A 36 12.58 -0.28 -8.90
CA ALA A 36 12.88 1.14 -8.85
C ALA A 36 11.61 1.99 -8.63
N VAL A 37 10.54 1.69 -9.37
CA VAL A 37 9.24 2.35 -9.22
C VAL A 37 8.65 2.08 -7.84
N THR A 38 8.70 0.84 -7.35
CA THR A 38 8.20 0.49 -6.01
C THR A 38 8.96 1.23 -4.91
N SER A 39 10.29 1.30 -4.99
CA SER A 39 11.08 2.05 -4.01
C SER A 39 10.65 3.51 -3.95
N ARG A 40 10.42 4.14 -5.12
CA ARG A 40 9.95 5.53 -5.21
C ARG A 40 8.55 5.70 -4.63
N VAL A 41 7.61 4.83 -5.00
CA VAL A 41 6.23 4.83 -4.44
C VAL A 41 6.27 4.68 -2.93
N LEU A 42 7.14 3.83 -2.38
CA LEU A 42 7.32 3.70 -0.93
C LEU A 42 7.85 4.99 -0.31
N ASP A 43 8.80 5.69 -0.94
CA ASP A 43 9.32 6.97 -0.45
C ASP A 43 8.30 8.12 -0.55
N GLU A 44 7.39 8.06 -1.51
CA GLU A 44 6.35 9.08 -1.74
C GLU A 44 5.11 8.86 -0.87
N VAL A 45 4.72 7.61 -0.62
CA VAL A 45 3.44 7.30 0.02
C VAL A 45 3.60 6.86 1.48
N TYR A 46 4.74 6.27 1.85
CA TYR A 46 4.94 5.69 3.19
C TYR A 46 5.88 6.52 4.05
N GLY A 47 5.61 6.51 5.36
CA GLY A 47 6.34 7.30 6.36
C GLY A 47 7.58 6.60 6.91
N TYR A 48 8.32 5.82 6.13
CA TYR A 48 9.51 5.10 6.62
C TYR A 48 10.63 6.04 7.09
N ASN A 49 10.63 7.29 6.64
CA ASN A 49 11.50 8.36 7.13
C ASN A 49 11.05 8.95 8.49
N LEU A 50 9.80 8.73 8.89
CA LEU A 50 9.24 9.16 10.18
C LEU A 50 9.40 8.10 11.28
N GLY A 51 9.65 6.85 10.89
CA GLY A 51 9.81 5.71 11.79
C GLY A 51 9.36 4.40 11.16
N PRO A 52 9.24 3.31 11.94
CA PRO A 52 8.64 2.07 11.47
C PRO A 52 7.21 2.29 11.00
N VAL A 53 6.82 1.63 9.91
CA VAL A 53 5.42 1.59 9.46
C VAL A 53 4.76 0.33 10.01
N LEU A 54 3.58 0.45 10.60
CA LEU A 54 2.79 -0.68 11.06
C LEU A 54 2.17 -1.41 9.86
N PHE A 55 2.98 -2.25 9.21
CA PHE A 55 2.66 -2.86 7.92
C PHE A 55 2.33 -4.35 8.08
N LYS A 56 1.05 -4.69 7.92
CA LYS A 56 0.54 -6.06 7.77
C LYS A 56 -0.19 -6.18 6.43
N PRO A 57 0.46 -6.67 5.37
CA PRO A 57 -0.15 -6.75 4.05
C PRO A 57 -1.10 -7.95 3.92
N THR A 58 -1.80 -8.03 2.78
CA THR A 58 -2.64 -9.17 2.42
C THR A 58 -1.74 -10.37 2.09
N MET A 59 -2.14 -11.60 2.46
CA MET A 59 -1.43 -12.85 2.13
C MET A 59 0.00 -13.00 2.69
N ALA A 60 0.47 -12.13 3.59
CA ALA A 60 1.66 -12.43 4.40
C ALA A 60 1.28 -13.30 5.61
N SER A 61 2.18 -14.21 5.99
CA SER A 61 1.94 -15.21 7.03
C SER A 61 3.22 -15.56 7.80
N GLY A 62 3.08 -16.34 8.88
CA GLY A 62 4.19 -16.82 9.70
C GLY A 62 4.98 -15.69 10.36
N GLU A 63 6.29 -15.90 10.53
CA GLU A 63 7.22 -14.92 11.14
C GLU A 63 7.32 -13.61 10.34
N GLN A 64 6.91 -13.62 9.06
CA GLN A 64 7.01 -12.48 8.13
C GLN A 64 5.66 -11.78 7.90
N THR A 65 4.67 -12.04 8.76
CA THR A 65 3.34 -11.42 8.72
C THR A 65 3.41 -9.90 8.83
N PHE A 66 4.27 -9.39 9.70
CA PHE A 66 4.46 -7.96 9.95
C PHE A 66 5.79 -7.50 9.35
N ARG A 67 5.79 -6.36 8.67
CA ARG A 67 6.95 -5.90 7.89
C ARG A 67 7.25 -4.44 8.16
N PRO A 68 7.82 -4.11 9.33
CA PRO A 68 7.94 -2.73 9.78
C PRO A 68 8.98 -1.89 9.00
N THR A 69 9.69 -2.51 8.05
CA THR A 69 10.79 -1.89 7.29
C THR A 69 10.42 -1.69 5.82
N LYS A 70 11.03 -0.68 5.20
CA LYS A 70 10.90 -0.42 3.75
C LYS A 70 11.25 -1.65 2.92
N ARG A 71 12.30 -2.40 3.29
CA ARG A 71 12.71 -3.64 2.59
C ARG A 71 11.59 -4.68 2.61
N GLY A 72 10.97 -4.93 3.77
CA GLY A 72 9.90 -5.91 3.86
C GLY A 72 8.64 -5.52 3.07
N ALA A 73 8.31 -4.22 3.01
CA ALA A 73 7.24 -3.73 2.15
C ALA A 73 7.61 -3.77 0.66
N LEU A 74 8.86 -3.45 0.30
CA LEU A 74 9.34 -3.58 -1.08
C LEU A 74 9.24 -5.04 -1.54
N SER A 75 9.73 -5.98 -0.73
CA SER A 75 9.59 -7.40 -1.03
C SER A 75 8.13 -7.83 -1.16
N TYR A 76 7.22 -7.33 -0.31
CA TYR A 76 5.80 -7.65 -0.48
C TYR A 76 5.27 -7.24 -1.87
N PHE A 77 5.62 -6.04 -2.33
CA PHE A 77 5.11 -5.52 -3.60
C PHE A 77 5.76 -6.16 -4.82
N VAL A 78 7.07 -6.43 -4.80
CA VAL A 78 7.78 -6.90 -6.00
C VAL A 78 8.45 -8.26 -5.87
N GLY A 79 8.53 -8.85 -4.68
CA GLY A 79 9.18 -10.14 -4.44
C GLY A 79 10.70 -10.11 -4.65
N TYR A 80 11.25 -11.29 -4.98
CA TYR A 80 12.68 -11.49 -5.29
C TYR A 80 13.66 -11.08 -4.17
N ASP A 81 13.21 -11.13 -2.92
CA ASP A 81 14.07 -10.95 -1.75
C ASP A 81 14.30 -12.32 -1.09
N PRO A 82 15.55 -12.81 -0.96
CA PRO A 82 15.83 -14.08 -0.31
C PRO A 82 15.42 -14.11 1.17
N GLU A 83 15.29 -12.95 1.81
CA GLU A 83 14.75 -12.90 3.17
C GLU A 83 13.24 -13.09 3.23
N TYR A 84 12.51 -12.92 2.13
CA TYR A 84 11.06 -13.10 2.06
C TYR A 84 10.68 -14.05 0.91
N PRO A 85 11.08 -15.33 0.97
CA PRO A 85 10.99 -16.26 -0.16
C PRO A 85 9.55 -16.61 -0.57
N LEU A 86 8.55 -16.29 0.25
CA LEU A 86 7.13 -16.52 -0.04
C LEU A 86 6.47 -15.35 -0.78
N ASP A 87 7.20 -14.25 -1.02
CA ASP A 87 6.66 -13.11 -1.74
C ASP A 87 6.68 -13.33 -3.25
N GLY A 88 5.49 -13.54 -3.81
CA GLY A 88 5.28 -13.56 -5.26
C GLY A 88 5.19 -12.17 -5.92
N GLY A 89 5.34 -11.09 -5.16
CA GLY A 89 5.21 -9.71 -5.65
C GLY A 89 3.76 -9.30 -5.89
N PHE A 90 3.08 -8.81 -4.86
CA PHE A 90 1.67 -8.41 -4.94
C PHE A 90 1.40 -7.31 -5.98
N GLY A 91 2.33 -6.37 -6.14
CA GLY A 91 2.27 -5.28 -7.13
C GLY A 91 2.49 -5.75 -8.57
N LEU A 92 2.97 -6.98 -8.78
CA LEU A 92 3.25 -7.52 -10.11
C LEU A 92 2.03 -8.18 -10.77
N LYS A 93 0.87 -8.19 -10.09
CA LYS A 93 -0.36 -8.86 -10.53
C LYS A 93 -1.10 -8.14 -11.69
N GLY A 94 -0.42 -7.32 -12.47
CA GLY A 94 -1.02 -6.67 -13.65
C GLY A 94 -2.17 -5.71 -13.33
N TRP A 95 -2.15 -5.05 -12.16
CA TRP A 95 -3.19 -4.12 -11.74
C TRP A 95 -3.45 -3.00 -12.77
N ARG A 96 -4.72 -2.61 -12.91
CA ARG A 96 -5.20 -1.56 -13.83
C ARG A 96 -6.03 -0.50 -13.14
N ASP A 97 -6.82 -0.91 -12.16
CA ASP A 97 -7.71 -0.02 -11.43
C ASP A 97 -7.69 -0.35 -9.94
N VAL A 98 -7.83 0.70 -9.12
CA VAL A 98 -7.88 0.61 -7.66
C VAL A 98 -8.93 1.60 -7.18
N GLN A 99 -9.98 1.07 -6.56
CA GLN A 99 -11.08 1.86 -6.02
C GLN A 99 -11.19 1.64 -4.52
N SER A 100 -11.39 2.72 -3.76
CA SER A 100 -11.59 2.64 -2.32
C SER A 100 -13.00 3.06 -1.93
N GLU A 101 -13.65 2.30 -1.07
CA GLU A 101 -14.92 2.63 -0.45
C GLU A 101 -14.69 2.90 1.03
N THR A 102 -15.01 4.11 1.49
CA THR A 102 -14.76 4.53 2.89
C THR A 102 -15.88 4.03 3.79
N ALA A 103 -15.53 3.27 4.83
CA ALA A 103 -16.47 2.98 5.91
C ALA A 103 -16.45 4.11 6.95
N ALA A 104 -15.26 4.52 7.39
CA ALA A 104 -15.09 5.62 8.35
C ALA A 104 -13.68 6.21 8.28
N SER A 105 -13.55 7.42 8.85
CA SER A 105 -12.25 8.01 9.16
C SER A 105 -12.28 8.70 10.51
N PHE A 106 -11.10 8.85 11.10
CA PHE A 106 -10.88 9.58 12.34
C PHE A 106 -9.69 10.52 12.13
N VAL A 107 -9.81 11.77 12.54
CA VAL A 107 -8.74 12.77 12.40
C VAL A 107 -8.48 13.40 13.77
N ASP A 108 -7.21 13.43 14.16
CA ASP A 108 -6.73 14.15 15.33
C ASP A 108 -5.42 14.87 15.00
N GLY A 109 -5.50 16.20 14.89
CA GLY A 109 -4.38 17.05 14.51
C GLY A 109 -3.78 16.67 13.16
N ASP A 110 -2.55 16.15 13.20
CA ASP A 110 -1.75 15.75 12.04
C ASP A 110 -1.72 14.21 11.85
N VAL A 111 -2.56 13.48 12.58
CA VAL A 111 -2.76 12.03 12.45
C VAL A 111 -4.18 11.77 11.96
N ALA A 112 -4.32 10.77 11.10
CA ALA A 112 -5.62 10.29 10.68
C ALA A 112 -5.63 8.77 10.54
N MET A 113 -6.78 8.16 10.81
CA MET A 113 -7.05 6.76 10.57
C MET A 113 -8.20 6.65 9.59
N TRP A 114 -8.11 5.66 8.70
CA TRP A 114 -9.11 5.39 7.69
C TRP A 114 -9.34 3.88 7.63
N MET A 115 -10.60 3.49 7.48
CA MET A 115 -10.99 2.10 7.29
C MET A 115 -12.03 2.00 6.19
N GLY A 116 -11.96 0.93 5.42
CA GLY A 116 -12.91 0.65 4.36
C GLY A 116 -12.47 -0.52 3.51
N TRP A 117 -13.03 -0.59 2.31
CA TRP A 117 -12.63 -1.58 1.32
C TRP A 117 -11.74 -0.96 0.26
N VAL A 118 -10.86 -1.79 -0.28
CA VAL A 118 -10.18 -1.51 -1.53
C VAL A 118 -10.47 -2.66 -2.50
N THR A 119 -10.92 -2.30 -3.69
CA THR A 119 -11.13 -3.19 -4.82
C THR A 119 -10.04 -2.93 -5.84
N MET A 120 -9.27 -3.94 -6.19
CA MET A 120 -8.26 -3.87 -7.25
C MET A 120 -8.69 -4.75 -8.41
N THR A 121 -8.57 -4.23 -9.62
CA THR A 121 -8.89 -4.92 -10.87
C THR A 121 -7.62 -5.08 -11.69
N ASP A 122 -7.32 -6.29 -12.14
CA ASP A 122 -6.16 -6.57 -12.99
C ASP A 122 -6.48 -6.44 -14.50
N LYS A 123 -5.45 -6.65 -15.33
CA LYS A 123 -5.53 -6.57 -16.78
C LYS A 123 -6.49 -7.57 -17.43
N ASP A 124 -6.79 -8.66 -16.73
CA ASP A 124 -7.69 -9.71 -17.17
C ASP A 124 -9.11 -9.47 -16.62
N SER A 125 -9.35 -8.27 -16.06
CA SER A 125 -10.60 -7.86 -15.40
C SER A 125 -10.96 -8.67 -14.16
N GLN A 126 -10.01 -9.39 -13.58
CA GLN A 126 -10.23 -10.12 -12.33
C GLN A 126 -10.17 -9.15 -11.15
N VAL A 127 -11.10 -9.32 -10.22
CA VAL A 127 -11.30 -8.42 -9.08
C VAL A 127 -10.80 -9.07 -7.80
N THR A 128 -9.98 -8.34 -7.05
CA THR A 128 -9.61 -8.66 -5.67
C THR A 128 -10.11 -7.56 -4.75
N LYS A 129 -10.99 -7.91 -3.79
CA LYS A 129 -11.46 -6.99 -2.74
C LYS A 129 -10.77 -7.32 -1.41
N VAL A 130 -10.32 -6.28 -0.69
CA VAL A 130 -9.64 -6.41 0.60
C VAL A 130 -10.25 -5.50 1.66
N ASP A 131 -10.29 -5.98 2.90
CA ASP A 131 -10.52 -5.16 4.08
C ASP A 131 -9.24 -4.37 4.36
N LYS A 132 -9.37 -3.05 4.52
CA LYS A 132 -8.23 -2.16 4.57
C LYS A 132 -8.33 -1.18 5.72
N SER A 133 -7.21 -1.01 6.41
CA SER A 133 -7.02 0.11 7.34
C SER A 133 -5.73 0.83 6.98
N PHE A 134 -5.81 2.15 6.90
CA PHE A 134 -4.67 3.03 6.75
C PHE A 134 -4.58 3.98 7.94
N GLY A 135 -3.39 4.14 8.49
CA GLY A 135 -3.07 5.25 9.38
C GLY A 135 -2.11 6.19 8.66
N TYR A 136 -2.35 7.48 8.80
CA TYR A 136 -1.60 8.55 8.16
C TYR A 136 -1.00 9.48 9.21
N LYS A 137 0.21 9.98 8.91
CA LYS A 137 0.84 11.10 9.60
C LYS A 137 1.17 12.15 8.56
N LYS A 138 0.79 13.41 8.81
CA LYS A 138 1.22 14.55 7.98
C LYS A 138 2.68 14.87 8.31
N ASP A 139 3.54 14.83 7.30
CA ASP A 139 4.96 15.16 7.47
C ASP A 139 5.20 16.68 7.56
N ALA A 140 6.46 17.08 7.78
CA ALA A 140 6.84 18.49 7.91
C ALA A 140 6.62 19.31 6.62
N SER A 141 6.51 18.65 5.46
CA SER A 141 6.14 19.27 4.17
C SER A 141 4.63 19.32 3.92
N GLY A 142 3.81 18.83 4.87
CA GLY A 142 2.36 18.80 4.75
C GLY A 142 1.81 17.60 3.98
N VAL A 143 2.64 16.61 3.62
CA VAL A 143 2.22 15.43 2.85
C VAL A 143 1.76 14.33 3.81
N LEU A 144 0.61 13.71 3.54
CA LEU A 144 0.15 12.54 4.29
C LEU A 144 0.98 11.31 3.93
N ARG A 145 1.61 10.70 4.92
CA ARG A 145 2.38 9.47 4.79
C ARG A 145 1.68 8.32 5.50
N ILE A 146 1.61 7.16 4.86
CA ILE A 146 1.10 5.94 5.48
C ILE A 146 2.08 5.49 6.57
N VAL A 147 1.61 5.48 7.81
CA VAL A 147 2.31 4.96 9.01
C VAL A 147 1.66 3.67 9.54
N LEU A 148 0.46 3.32 9.08
CA LEU A 148 -0.17 2.02 9.29
C LEU A 148 -0.79 1.54 7.98
N HIS A 149 -0.50 0.29 7.60
CA HIS A 149 -1.14 -0.42 6.49
C HIS A 149 -1.55 -1.78 7.03
N HIS A 150 -2.85 -1.98 7.20
CA HIS A 150 -3.42 -3.30 7.46
C HIS A 150 -4.29 -3.70 6.29
N SER A 151 -4.06 -4.90 5.75
CA SER A 151 -4.78 -5.41 4.60
C SER A 151 -5.05 -6.91 4.76
N SER A 152 -6.28 -7.35 4.52
CA SER A 152 -6.69 -8.76 4.60
C SER A 152 -7.73 -9.08 3.54
N LEU A 153 -7.81 -10.36 3.15
CA LEU A 153 -8.99 -10.84 2.44
C LEU A 153 -10.20 -10.80 3.39
N PRO A 154 -11.39 -10.44 2.91
CA PRO A 154 -12.60 -10.54 3.71
C PRO A 154 -12.80 -11.97 4.23
N TYR A 155 -13.20 -12.08 5.49
CA TYR A 155 -13.49 -13.37 6.10
C TYR A 155 -14.65 -14.07 5.35
N GLN A 156 -14.48 -15.35 5.06
CA GLN A 156 -15.54 -16.22 4.56
C GLN A 156 -15.98 -17.14 5.71
N PRO A 157 -17.23 -17.03 6.20
CA PRO A 157 -17.73 -17.78 7.35
C PRO A 157 -17.88 -19.28 7.12
#